data_AF-N9KMG0-F1
#
_entry.id   AF-N9KMG0-F1
#
_cell.length_a   1.000
_cell.length_b   1.000
_cell.length_c   1.000
_cell.angle_alpha   90.00
_cell.angle_beta   90.00
_cell.angle_gamma   90.00
#
_symmetry.space_group_name_H-M   'P 1'
#
loop_
_entity.id
_entity.type
_entity.pdbx_description
1 polymer ?
#
loop_
_entity_poly.entity_id
_entity_poly.type
_entity_poly.pdbx_seq_one_letter_code
_entity_poly.pdbx_strand_id
1 'polypeptide(L)'
;MKKDIALLLLVFISVQAFAKENVCEKIWNNRQDNIEVIKIEKNNIPCTQIWEDVNKLEILKLIGLNPKDNQWMSTGECQVIEVDKNKYQVYYAYLKNDHSDIRIINDIKGNYFSYFRNLGHYDVFEDKFFPTEKANKNGVELSCPGLGDFEKLKSILNSYISSKKIDINKFSFEDLNK
;
A
#
# COMPACT_ATOMS: atom_id res chain seq x y z
N MET A 1 53.04 -35.90 -21.57
CA MET A 1 51.80 -36.24 -20.84
C MET A 1 51.07 -34.94 -20.50
N LYS A 2 50.07 -34.54 -21.29
CA LYS A 2 49.25 -33.35 -21.03
C LYS A 2 48.04 -33.80 -20.20
N LYS A 3 47.82 -33.16 -19.05
CA LYS A 3 46.60 -33.33 -18.25
C LYS A 3 45.70 -32.13 -18.55
N ASP A 4 44.64 -32.37 -19.30
CA ASP A 4 43.58 -31.41 -19.50
C ASP A 4 42.67 -31.43 -18.26
N ILE A 5 42.67 -30.32 -17.52
CA ILE A 5 41.75 -30.09 -16.41
C ILE A 5 40.54 -29.36 -17.01
N ALA A 6 39.45 -30.10 -17.22
CA ALA A 6 38.18 -29.52 -17.60
C ALA A 6 37.56 -28.81 -16.38
N LEU A 7 37.54 -27.47 -16.42
CA LEU A 7 36.86 -26.63 -15.45
C LEU A 7 35.36 -26.61 -15.77
N LEU A 8 34.57 -27.35 -15.01
CA LEU A 8 33.10 -27.31 -15.08
C LEU A 8 32.58 -26.09 -14.30
N LEU A 9 32.18 -25.04 -15.03
CA LEU A 9 31.41 -23.92 -14.49
C LEU A 9 29.96 -24.36 -14.27
N LEU A 10 29.62 -24.66 -13.01
CA LEU A 10 28.23 -24.83 -12.57
C LEU A 10 27.58 -23.46 -12.43
N VAL A 11 26.83 -23.05 -13.45
CA VAL A 11 25.96 -21.87 -13.37
C VAL A 11 24.74 -22.25 -12.54
N PHE A 12 24.71 -21.82 -11.28
CA PHE A 12 23.50 -21.86 -10.46
C PHE A 12 22.52 -20.82 -11.02
N ILE A 13 21.59 -21.28 -11.86
CA ILE A 13 20.45 -20.46 -12.27
C ILE A 13 19.47 -20.49 -11.08
N SER A 14 19.56 -19.49 -10.20
CA SER A 14 18.56 -19.30 -9.16
C SER A 14 17.23 -18.95 -9.84
N VAL A 15 16.32 -19.93 -9.93
CA VAL A 15 14.94 -19.69 -10.33
C VAL A 15 14.30 -18.93 -9.18
N GLN A 16 14.30 -17.60 -9.27
CA GLN A 16 13.49 -16.76 -8.39
C GLN A 16 12.04 -17.03 -8.76
N ALA A 17 11.40 -17.92 -8.02
CA ALA A 17 9.96 -18.17 -8.12
C ALA A 17 9.24 -16.93 -7.56
N PHE A 18 9.03 -15.93 -8.42
CA PHE A 18 8.26 -14.76 -8.04
C PHE A 18 6.81 -15.16 -7.85
N ALA A 19 6.20 -14.71 -6.75
CA ALA A 19 4.78 -14.84 -6.53
C ALA A 19 4.00 -14.26 -7.72
N LYS A 20 2.95 -14.95 -8.14
CA LYS A 20 2.02 -14.48 -9.19
C LYS A 20 1.51 -13.09 -8.84
N GLU A 21 1.45 -12.19 -9.84
CA GLU A 21 0.95 -10.82 -9.68
C GLU A 21 -0.38 -10.82 -8.90
N ASN A 22 -0.40 -10.06 -7.79
CA ASN A 22 -1.54 -10.04 -6.90
C ASN A 22 -2.67 -9.16 -7.48
N VAL A 23 -3.91 -9.32 -6.98
CA VAL A 23 -5.08 -8.60 -7.53
C VAL A 23 -4.93 -7.09 -7.38
N CYS A 24 -4.28 -6.63 -6.32
CA CYS A 24 -4.09 -5.21 -6.02
C CYS A 24 -3.11 -4.54 -6.97
N GLU A 25 -2.03 -5.25 -7.33
CA GLU A 25 -1.08 -4.87 -8.38
C GLU A 25 -1.78 -4.70 -9.71
N LYS A 26 -2.65 -5.65 -10.08
CA LYS A 26 -3.44 -5.54 -11.31
C LYS A 26 -4.35 -4.32 -11.30
N ILE A 27 -5.04 -4.04 -10.19
CA ILE A 27 -5.89 -2.86 -10.06
C ILE A 27 -5.07 -1.58 -10.21
N TRP A 28 -3.88 -1.53 -9.60
CA TRP A 28 -2.96 -0.41 -9.69
C TRP A 28 -2.44 -0.20 -11.11
N ASN A 29 -1.88 -1.24 -11.71
CA ASN A 29 -1.25 -1.22 -13.03
C ASN A 29 -2.29 -0.91 -14.13
N ASN A 30 -3.50 -1.47 -14.06
CA ASN A 30 -4.54 -1.27 -15.07
C ASN A 30 -5.16 0.13 -15.07
N ARG A 31 -4.97 0.93 -14.01
CA ARG A 31 -5.62 2.24 -13.87
C ARG A 31 -4.65 3.41 -13.87
N GLN A 32 -3.35 3.19 -14.09
CA GLN A 32 -2.39 4.29 -14.26
C GLN A 32 -2.71 5.19 -15.47
N ASP A 33 -3.39 4.65 -16.49
CA ASP A 33 -3.73 5.40 -17.70
C ASP A 33 -5.03 6.22 -17.59
N ASN A 34 -5.83 5.99 -16.54
CA ASN A 34 -7.10 6.70 -16.29
C ASN A 34 -6.94 7.65 -15.10
N ILE A 35 -6.12 8.69 -15.29
CA ILE A 35 -5.84 9.67 -14.24
C ILE A 35 -7.04 10.59 -14.06
N GLU A 36 -7.67 10.50 -12.90
CA GLU A 36 -8.71 11.43 -12.46
C GLU A 36 -8.07 12.79 -12.14
N VAL A 37 -8.72 13.87 -12.56
CA VAL A 37 -8.31 15.23 -12.15
C VAL A 37 -8.74 15.44 -10.70
N ILE A 38 -7.76 15.44 -9.80
CA ILE A 38 -7.99 15.58 -8.37
C ILE A 38 -7.71 17.02 -7.94
N LYS A 39 -8.69 17.63 -7.28
CA LYS A 39 -8.49 18.88 -6.55
C LYS A 39 -8.37 18.60 -5.06
N ILE A 40 -7.29 19.06 -4.44
CA ILE A 40 -7.15 19.04 -2.98
C ILE A 40 -7.95 20.21 -2.43
N GLU A 41 -9.07 19.91 -1.76
CA GLU A 41 -9.96 20.92 -1.17
C GLU A 41 -9.46 21.35 0.20
N LYS A 42 -9.07 20.38 1.04
CA LYS A 42 -8.59 20.62 2.39
C LYS A 42 -7.50 19.62 2.75
N ASN A 43 -6.44 20.10 3.38
CA ASN A 43 -5.45 19.28 4.04
C ASN A 43 -5.70 19.29 5.55
N ASN A 44 -5.27 18.21 6.19
CA ASN A 44 -5.11 18.13 7.64
C ASN A 44 -6.42 18.40 8.40
N ILE A 45 -7.55 17.90 7.88
CA ILE A 45 -8.81 17.96 8.61
C ILE A 45 -8.83 16.89 9.70
N PRO A 46 -9.28 17.17 10.93
CA PRO A 46 -9.42 16.15 11.95
C PRO A 46 -10.29 15.00 11.45
N CYS A 47 -9.84 13.77 11.67
CA CYS A 47 -10.65 12.59 11.41
C CYS A 47 -10.40 11.51 12.43
N THR A 48 -11.46 10.73 12.66
CA THR A 48 -11.45 9.62 13.61
C THR A 48 -10.33 8.64 13.27
N GLN A 49 -9.57 8.28 14.31
CA GLN A 49 -8.45 7.34 14.22
C GLN A 49 -8.92 5.99 13.65
N ILE A 50 -7.99 5.23 13.05
CA ILE A 50 -8.31 3.94 12.43
C ILE A 50 -8.96 2.94 13.40
N TRP A 51 -8.63 3.02 14.69
CA TRP A 51 -9.16 2.16 15.74
C TRP A 51 -10.48 2.64 16.37
N GLU A 52 -10.95 3.84 16.01
CA GLU A 52 -12.19 4.45 16.53
C GLU A 52 -13.33 4.46 15.48
N ASP A 53 -13.02 4.15 14.23
CA ASP A 53 -13.97 4.15 13.11
C ASP A 53 -14.37 2.72 12.73
N VAL A 54 -15.66 2.38 12.89
CA VAL A 54 -16.19 1.02 12.67
C VAL A 54 -15.91 0.48 11.28
N ASN A 55 -15.92 1.31 10.24
CA ASN A 55 -15.68 0.86 8.87
C ASN A 55 -14.18 0.65 8.63
N LYS A 56 -13.33 1.55 9.14
CA LYS A 56 -11.87 1.37 9.06
C LYS A 56 -11.41 0.15 9.86
N LEU A 57 -12.03 -0.12 11.01
CA LEU A 57 -11.82 -1.34 11.80
C LEU A 57 -12.14 -2.60 10.98
N GLU A 58 -13.23 -2.59 10.23
CA GLU A 58 -13.62 -3.72 9.39
C GLU A 58 -12.65 -3.95 8.23
N ILE A 59 -12.16 -2.87 7.59
CA ILE A 59 -11.08 -2.92 6.61
C ILE A 59 -9.84 -3.63 7.17
N LEU A 60 -9.40 -3.26 8.38
CA LEU A 60 -8.25 -3.89 9.02
C LEU A 60 -8.44 -5.38 9.29
N LYS A 61 -9.64 -5.79 9.72
CA LYS A 61 -9.95 -7.20 9.94
C LYS A 61 -9.94 -8.01 8.65
N LEU A 62 -10.42 -7.45 7.54
CA LEU A 62 -10.42 -8.12 6.23
C LEU A 62 -9.01 -8.48 5.74
N ILE A 63 -7.99 -7.77 6.21
CA ILE A 63 -6.58 -8.02 5.90
C ILE A 63 -5.82 -8.67 7.08
N GLY A 64 -6.54 -9.14 8.09
CA GLY A 64 -5.97 -9.88 9.23
C GLY A 64 -5.16 -9.03 10.20
N LEU A 65 -5.30 -7.70 10.18
CA LEU A 65 -4.58 -6.81 11.09
C LEU A 65 -5.36 -6.58 12.38
N ASN A 66 -4.63 -6.45 13.48
CA ASN A 66 -5.20 -6.06 14.77
C ASN A 66 -5.39 -4.54 14.82
N PRO A 67 -6.63 -4.04 14.95
CA PRO A 67 -6.85 -2.60 15.06
C PRO A 67 -6.35 -1.98 16.36
N LYS A 68 -6.14 -2.79 17.39
CA LYS A 68 -5.59 -2.36 18.69
C LYS A 68 -4.07 -2.57 18.78
N ASP A 69 -3.40 -2.80 17.65
CA ASP A 69 -1.95 -2.83 17.62
C ASP A 69 -1.41 -1.44 18.03
N ASN A 70 -0.59 -1.41 19.07
CA ASN A 70 -0.02 -0.17 19.60
C ASN A 70 1.07 0.41 18.68
N GLN A 71 1.43 -0.30 17.63
CA GLN A 71 2.32 0.18 16.58
C GLN A 71 1.61 1.09 15.58
N TRP A 72 0.27 1.10 15.54
CA TRP A 72 -0.46 2.00 14.64
C TRP A 72 -0.15 3.45 14.98
N MET A 73 0.43 4.12 14.00
CA MET A 73 0.58 5.56 13.94
C MET A 73 -0.42 6.08 12.94
N SER A 74 -1.17 7.10 13.33
CA SER A 74 -1.91 7.92 12.37
C SER A 74 -1.73 9.38 12.71
N THR A 75 -1.95 10.22 11.70
CA THR A 75 -1.91 11.66 11.86
C THR A 75 -3.12 12.18 12.64
N GLY A 76 -4.19 11.39 12.81
CA GLY A 76 -5.50 11.90 13.25
C GLY A 76 -6.12 12.88 12.25
N GLU A 77 -5.56 12.92 11.05
CA GLU A 77 -5.84 13.91 10.04
C GLU A 77 -6.09 13.24 8.69
N CYS A 78 -7.04 13.80 7.95
CA CYS A 78 -7.40 13.33 6.62
C CYS A 78 -7.25 14.46 5.60
N GLN A 79 -7.13 14.09 4.33
CA GLN A 79 -7.26 15.02 3.21
C GLN A 79 -8.65 14.91 2.61
N VAL A 80 -9.26 16.05 2.28
CA VAL A 80 -10.48 16.09 1.49
C VAL A 80 -10.10 16.43 0.06
N ILE A 81 -10.48 15.54 -0.85
CA ILE A 81 -10.28 15.72 -2.28
C ILE A 81 -11.61 15.82 -3.00
N GLU A 82 -11.60 16.47 -4.16
CA GLU A 82 -12.74 16.59 -5.05
C GLU A 82 -12.42 16.03 -6.44
N VAL A 83 -13.33 15.20 -6.95
CA VAL A 83 -13.33 14.66 -8.32
C VAL A 83 -14.75 14.75 -8.86
N ASP A 84 -14.93 15.37 -10.03
CA ASP A 84 -16.24 15.62 -10.63
C ASP A 84 -17.26 16.27 -9.68
N LYS A 85 -16.83 17.26 -8.87
CA LYS A 85 -17.65 17.93 -7.84
C LYS A 85 -18.12 17.01 -6.71
N ASN A 86 -17.64 15.76 -6.64
CA ASN A 86 -17.89 14.85 -5.53
C ASN A 86 -16.71 14.89 -4.57
N LYS A 87 -17.01 14.90 -3.28
CA LYS A 87 -16.01 14.95 -2.21
C LYS A 87 -15.70 13.56 -1.69
N TYR A 88 -14.42 13.34 -1.45
CA TYR A 88 -13.89 12.12 -0.87
C TYR A 88 -12.93 12.47 0.25
N GLN A 89 -12.83 11.59 1.21
CA GLN A 89 -11.87 11.69 2.29
C GLN A 89 -10.79 10.62 2.09
N VAL A 90 -9.52 11.02 2.21
CA VAL A 90 -8.39 10.10 2.19
C VAL A 90 -7.69 10.13 3.54
N TYR A 91 -7.48 8.95 4.08
CA TYR A 91 -6.84 8.68 5.36
C TYR A 91 -5.53 7.91 5.15
N TYR A 92 -4.56 8.18 6.01
CA TYR A 92 -3.26 7.50 6.02
C TYR A 92 -2.91 7.08 7.44
N ALA A 93 -2.41 5.85 7.58
CA ALA A 93 -1.83 5.34 8.81
C ALA A 93 -0.69 4.38 8.47
N TYR A 94 0.19 4.12 9.44
CA TYR A 94 1.34 3.23 9.26
C TYR A 94 1.72 2.56 10.57
N LEU A 95 2.45 1.45 10.50
CA LEU A 95 3.06 0.80 11.65
C LEU A 95 4.40 1.48 11.96
N LYS A 96 4.58 1.94 13.20
CA LYS A 96 5.75 2.74 13.61
C LYS A 96 7.09 2.08 13.30
N ASN A 97 7.21 0.79 13.59
CA ASN A 97 8.50 0.09 13.54
C ASN A 97 8.74 -0.52 12.15
N ASP A 98 7.70 -1.09 11.54
CA ASP A 98 7.81 -1.84 10.30
C ASP A 98 7.47 -1.02 9.05
N HIS A 99 7.08 0.25 9.21
CA HIS A 99 6.73 1.21 8.16
C HIS A 99 5.62 0.79 7.18
N SER A 100 5.06 -0.41 7.34
CA SER A 100 3.89 -0.89 6.61
C SER A 100 2.75 0.10 6.75
N ASP A 101 2.10 0.45 5.64
CA ASP A 101 1.18 1.58 5.60
C ASP A 101 -0.13 1.27 4.91
N ILE A 102 -1.18 1.96 5.35
CA ILE A 102 -2.52 1.88 4.79
C ILE A 102 -2.99 3.25 4.33
N ARG A 103 -3.54 3.29 3.12
CA ARG A 103 -4.26 4.44 2.56
C ARG A 103 -5.70 4.03 2.31
N ILE A 104 -6.64 4.78 2.88
CA ILE A 104 -8.08 4.51 2.78
C ILE A 104 -8.75 5.71 2.15
N ILE A 105 -9.59 5.48 1.15
CA ILE A 105 -10.52 6.48 0.62
C ILE A 105 -11.96 6.12 1.01
N ASN A 106 -12.76 7.13 1.33
CA ASN A 106 -14.19 6.97 1.49
C ASN A 106 -14.99 8.10 0.84
N ASP A 107 -16.19 7.76 0.38
CA ASP A 107 -17.19 8.72 -0.09
C ASP A 107 -18.19 9.07 1.01
N ILE A 108 -19.12 9.97 0.68
CA ILE A 108 -20.20 10.40 1.59
C ILE A 108 -21.28 9.34 1.79
N LYS A 109 -21.31 8.29 0.96
CA LYS A 109 -22.29 7.19 1.03
C LYS A 109 -21.80 6.07 1.95
N GLY A 110 -20.59 6.18 2.49
CA GLY A 110 -19.98 5.16 3.34
C GLY A 110 -19.38 3.99 2.56
N ASN A 111 -19.04 4.19 1.28
CA ASN A 111 -18.23 3.22 0.55
C ASN A 111 -16.75 3.48 0.84
N TYR A 112 -15.97 2.40 0.92
CA TYR A 112 -14.55 2.47 1.23
C TYR A 112 -13.72 1.64 0.26
N PHE A 113 -12.52 2.11 -0.02
CA PHE A 113 -11.47 1.32 -0.68
C PHE A 113 -10.13 1.63 -0.04
N SER A 114 -9.20 0.68 -0.05
CA SER A 114 -7.89 0.88 0.55
C SER A 114 -6.78 0.17 -0.20
N TYR A 115 -5.56 0.63 0.05
CA TYR A 115 -4.33 -0.11 -0.19
C TYR A 115 -3.59 -0.24 1.13
N PHE A 116 -3.19 -1.46 1.46
CA PHE A 116 -2.25 -1.76 2.52
C PHE A 116 -0.98 -2.33 1.91
N ARG A 117 0.16 -1.70 2.21
CA ARG A 117 1.52 -2.17 1.90
C ARG A 117 2.09 -2.82 3.14
N ASN A 118 2.25 -4.14 3.10
CA ASN A 118 3.00 -4.87 4.12
C ASN A 118 4.46 -5.03 3.66
N LEU A 119 5.38 -4.40 4.40
CA LEU A 119 6.81 -4.44 4.13
C LEU A 119 7.51 -5.60 4.86
N GLY A 120 6.78 -6.34 5.69
CA GLY A 120 7.34 -7.33 6.59
C GLY A 120 7.99 -6.68 7.81
N HIS A 121 9.08 -7.27 8.31
CA HIS A 121 9.75 -6.79 9.51
C HIS A 121 10.92 -5.86 9.17
N TYR A 122 11.02 -4.70 9.81
CA TYR A 122 12.20 -3.84 9.67
C TYR A 122 13.25 -4.14 10.74
N ASP A 123 14.47 -4.46 10.30
CA ASP A 123 15.61 -4.64 11.17
C ASP A 123 16.49 -3.39 11.18
N VAL A 124 16.57 -2.75 12.34
CA VAL A 124 17.31 -1.51 12.58
C VAL A 124 18.83 -1.69 12.55
N PHE A 125 19.34 -2.89 12.80
CA PHE A 125 20.78 -3.17 12.80
C PHE A 125 21.29 -3.41 11.38
N GLU A 126 20.46 -4.03 10.54
CA GLU A 126 20.78 -4.29 9.14
C GLU A 126 20.26 -3.21 8.18
N ASP A 127 19.50 -2.23 8.70
CA ASP A 127 18.83 -1.17 7.93
C ASP A 127 18.08 -1.71 6.71
N LYS A 128 17.29 -2.76 6.93
CA LYS A 128 16.58 -3.44 5.85
C LYS A 128 15.25 -4.04 6.28
N PHE A 129 14.35 -4.17 5.32
CA PHE A 129 13.11 -4.93 5.48
C PHE A 129 13.37 -6.41 5.18
N PHE A 130 12.74 -7.27 5.99
CA PHE A 130 12.57 -8.69 5.75
C PHE A 130 11.14 -8.93 5.27
N PRO A 131 10.92 -9.03 3.94
CA PRO A 131 9.59 -9.11 3.36
C PRO A 131 8.86 -10.39 3.76
N THR A 132 7.54 -10.36 3.66
CA THR A 132 6.72 -11.56 3.86
C THR A 132 6.88 -12.54 2.71
N GLU A 133 6.49 -13.81 2.92
CA GLU A 133 6.53 -14.83 1.86
C GLU A 133 5.63 -14.50 0.65
N LYS A 134 4.64 -13.63 0.83
CA LYS A 134 3.70 -13.20 -0.21
C LYS A 134 4.10 -11.87 -0.86
N ALA A 135 5.25 -11.33 -0.47
CA ALA A 135 5.76 -10.10 -1.04
C ALA A 135 6.06 -10.25 -2.53
N ASN A 136 5.85 -9.16 -3.25
CA ASN A 136 6.22 -9.07 -4.65
C ASN A 136 7.74 -8.93 -4.82
N LYS A 137 8.19 -8.82 -6.09
CA LYS A 137 9.61 -8.67 -6.42
C LYS A 137 10.29 -7.44 -5.80
N ASN A 138 9.53 -6.46 -5.31
CA ASN A 138 10.04 -5.25 -4.67
C ASN A 138 9.93 -5.33 -3.13
N GLY A 139 9.60 -6.50 -2.57
CA GLY A 139 9.50 -6.69 -1.12
C GLY A 139 8.20 -6.17 -0.50
N VAL A 140 7.15 -5.94 -1.29
CA VAL A 140 5.85 -5.45 -0.79
C VAL A 140 4.77 -6.51 -0.97
N GLU A 141 4.11 -6.92 0.10
CA GLU A 141 2.84 -7.65 0.02
C GLU A 141 1.68 -6.64 0.02
N LEU A 142 0.82 -6.71 -1.01
CA LEU A 142 -0.30 -5.79 -1.15
C LEU A 142 -1.63 -6.46 -0.81
N SER A 143 -2.44 -5.70 -0.08
CA SER A 143 -3.86 -6.00 0.14
C SER A 143 -4.69 -4.75 -0.16
N CYS A 144 -5.90 -4.94 -0.69
CA CYS A 144 -6.74 -3.82 -1.12
C CYS A 144 -8.25 -4.09 -0.89
N PRO A 145 -8.66 -4.29 0.37
CA PRO A 145 -10.06 -4.50 0.70
C PRO A 145 -10.87 -3.22 0.46
N GLY A 146 -12.17 -3.41 0.24
CA GLY A 146 -13.16 -2.35 0.17
C GLY A 146 -14.47 -2.77 0.83
N LEU A 147 -15.30 -1.79 1.12
CA LEU A 147 -16.63 -1.95 1.71
C LEU A 147 -17.66 -1.20 0.85
N GLY A 148 -18.80 -1.83 0.59
CA GLY A 148 -19.86 -1.24 -0.24
C GLY A 148 -19.55 -1.27 -1.73
N ASP A 149 -20.05 -0.29 -2.48
CA ASP A 149 -19.77 -0.11 -3.90
C ASP A 149 -18.58 0.84 -4.09
N PHE A 150 -17.40 0.25 -4.34
CA PHE A 150 -16.13 0.96 -4.35
C PHE A 150 -15.41 0.93 -5.69
N GLU A 151 -16.07 0.53 -6.79
CA GLU A 151 -15.41 0.44 -8.10
C GLU A 151 -14.87 1.77 -8.62
N LYS A 152 -15.59 2.88 -8.34
CA LYS A 152 -15.12 4.24 -8.67
C LYS A 152 -13.94 4.65 -7.78
N LEU A 153 -13.95 4.26 -6.50
CA LEU A 153 -12.94 4.64 -5.52
C LEU A 153 -11.55 4.13 -5.87
N LYS A 154 -11.45 2.98 -6.56
CA LYS A 154 -10.18 2.44 -7.06
C LYS A 154 -9.44 3.44 -7.95
N SER A 155 -10.13 4.02 -8.94
CA SER A 155 -9.58 5.03 -9.86
C SER A 155 -9.06 6.27 -9.13
N ILE A 156 -9.90 6.76 -8.21
CA ILE A 156 -9.64 8.01 -7.48
C ILE A 156 -8.47 7.83 -6.53
N LEU A 157 -8.42 6.73 -5.76
CA LEU A 157 -7.31 6.48 -4.86
C LEU A 157 -6.00 6.28 -5.63
N ASN A 158 -6.02 5.57 -6.77
CA ASN A 158 -4.84 5.41 -7.61
C ASN A 158 -4.29 6.75 -8.09
N SER A 159 -5.17 7.59 -8.61
CA SER A 159 -4.83 8.93 -9.09
C SER A 159 -4.29 9.79 -7.94
N TYR A 160 -4.88 9.70 -6.75
CA TYR A 160 -4.44 10.43 -5.57
C TYR A 160 -3.02 10.03 -5.15
N ILE A 161 -2.78 8.73 -4.95
CA ILE A 161 -1.46 8.20 -4.56
C ILE A 161 -0.41 8.53 -5.63
N SER A 162 -0.76 8.40 -6.91
CA SER A 162 0.14 8.72 -8.03
C SER A 162 0.48 10.22 -8.08
N SER A 163 -0.47 11.10 -7.78
CA SER A 163 -0.22 12.56 -7.71
C SER A 163 0.81 12.93 -6.63
N LYS A 164 0.92 12.10 -5.59
CA LYS A 164 1.94 12.20 -4.55
C LYS A 164 3.26 11.55 -4.95
N LYS A 165 3.40 11.05 -6.18
CA LYS A 165 4.59 10.32 -6.67
C LYS A 165 4.93 9.11 -5.78
N ILE A 166 3.90 8.42 -5.30
CA ILE A 166 4.02 7.15 -4.56
C ILE A 166 3.60 6.03 -5.52
N ASP A 167 4.30 4.92 -5.47
CA ASP A 167 3.97 3.70 -6.20
C ASP A 167 3.70 2.59 -5.18
N ILE A 168 2.50 2.03 -5.17
CA ILE A 168 2.14 1.06 -4.13
C ILE A 168 2.96 -0.23 -4.24
N ASN A 169 3.50 -0.53 -5.43
CA ASN A 169 4.21 -1.78 -5.68
C ASN A 169 5.63 -1.76 -5.08
N LYS A 170 6.10 -0.63 -4.57
CA LYS A 170 7.43 -0.44 -3.97
C LYS A 170 7.35 0.47 -2.76
N PHE A 171 8.43 0.51 -1.97
CA PHE A 171 8.58 1.44 -0.86
C PHE A 171 9.87 2.24 -1.01
N SER A 172 9.81 3.51 -0.63
CA SER A 172 10.96 4.38 -0.41
C SER A 172 10.73 5.17 0.87
N PHE A 173 11.77 5.44 1.64
CA PHE A 173 11.69 6.33 2.80
C PHE A 173 11.21 7.75 2.43
N GLU A 174 11.39 8.18 1.18
CA GLU A 174 10.81 9.43 0.69
C GLU A 174 9.28 9.46 0.77
N ASP A 175 8.61 8.30 0.68
CA ASP A 175 7.16 8.20 0.73
C ASP A 175 6.59 8.63 2.10
N LEU A 176 7.39 8.58 3.16
CA LEU A 176 6.99 9.01 4.51
C LEU A 176 6.80 10.54 4.60
N ASN A 177 7.31 11.29 3.63
CA ASN A 177 7.29 12.76 3.60
C ASN A 177 6.28 13.34 2.57
N LYS A 178 5.40 12.52 1.97
CA LYS A 178 4.50 12.92 0.86
C LYS A 178 3.01 12.83 1.22
#